data_AF-A0A4V6WLN0-F1
#
_entry.id   AF-A0A4V6WLN0-F1
#
_cell.length_a   1.000
_cell.length_b   1.000
_cell.length_c   1.000
_cell.angle_alpha   90.00
_cell.angle_beta   90.00
_cell.angle_gamma   90.00
#
_symmetry.space_group_name_H-M   'P 1'
#
loop_
_entity.id
_entity.type
_entity.pdbx_description
1 polymer ?
#
loop_
_entity_poly.entity_id
_entity_poly.type
_entity_poly.pdbx_seq_one_letter_code
_entity_poly.pdbx_strand_id
1 'polypeptide(L)' 'MRFGPVPLAEAEGAILAHSLALEGGRLRKGLVLTAEDVGRIAAAGLASVTVARLDPGDVAEDA' A
#
# COMPACT_ATOMS: atom_id res chain seq x y z
N MET A 1 -11.94 3.81 -7.52
CA MET A 1 -10.52 4.06 -7.15
C MET A 1 -10.40 5.39 -6.43
N ARG A 2 -10.12 5.37 -5.12
CA ARG A 2 -9.85 6.57 -4.30
C ARG A 2 -8.36 6.65 -4.00
N PHE A 3 -7.71 7.72 -4.44
CA PHE A 3 -6.31 7.99 -4.14
C PHE A 3 -6.20 8.89 -2.92
N GLY A 4 -5.30 8.56 -1.99
CA GLY A 4 -5.03 9.40 -0.83
C GLY A 4 -4.12 8.74 0.20
N PRO A 5 -3.62 9.53 1.17
CA PRO A 5 -2.92 8.99 2.33
C PRO A 5 -3.90 8.20 3.20
N VAL A 6 -3.48 7.02 3.64
CA VAL A 6 -4.22 6.18 4.57
C VAL A 6 -3.29 5.74 5.70
N PRO A 7 -3.80 5.50 6.91
CA PRO A 7 -2.99 4.89 7.97
C PRO A 7 -2.53 3.49 7.53
N LEU A 8 -1.36 3.06 8.00
CA LEU A 8 -0.81 1.75 7.65
C LEU A 8 -1.74 0.57 7.95
N ALA A 9 -2.55 0.69 9.01
CA ALA A 9 -3.57 -0.30 9.37
C ALA A 9 -4.66 -0.48 8.29
N GLU A 10 -4.85 0.50 7.41
CA GLU A 10 -5.81 0.46 6.29
C GLU A 10 -5.10 0.39 4.92
N ALA A 11 -3.77 0.24 4.90
CA ALA A 11 -2.97 0.24 3.68
C ALA A 11 -2.86 -1.16 3.05
N GLU A 12 -3.07 -2.23 3.83
CA GLU A 12 -3.07 -3.60 3.32
C GLU A 12 -4.16 -3.79 2.26
N GLY A 13 -3.81 -4.43 1.14
CA GLY A 13 -4.67 -4.62 -0.02
C GLY A 13 -4.82 -3.38 -0.90
N ALA A 14 -4.28 -2.22 -0.49
CA ALA A 14 -4.29 -1.01 -1.30
C ALA A 14 -3.09 -0.95 -2.25
N ILE A 15 -3.24 -0.22 -3.37
CA ILE A 15 -2.21 -0.11 -4.40
C ILE A 15 -1.32 1.09 -4.09
N LEU A 16 -0.01 0.88 -3.98
CA LEU A 16 0.94 1.95 -3.67
C LEU A 16 0.95 3.03 -4.78
N ALA A 17 0.69 4.29 -4.43
CA ALA A 17 0.54 5.36 -5.42
C ALA A 17 1.88 5.82 -6.03
N HIS A 18 2.96 5.75 -5.25
CA HIS A 18 4.31 6.14 -5.67
C HIS A 18 5.35 5.15 -5.17
N SER A 19 6.48 5.02 -5.86
CA SER A 19 7.55 4.14 -5.40
C SER A 19 8.11 4.67 -4.07
N LEU A 20 8.27 3.76 -3.10
CA LEU A 20 8.75 4.10 -1.76
C LEU A 20 10.10 3.42 -1.54
N ALA A 21 11.12 4.22 -1.22
CA ALA A 21 12.43 3.71 -0.83
C ALA A 21 12.38 3.38 0.67
N LEU A 22 12.72 2.14 1.00
CA LEU A 22 12.79 1.62 2.36
C LEU A 22 14.24 1.12 2.60
N GLU A 23 14.60 0.91 3.86
CA GLU A 23 15.96 0.45 4.22
C GLU A 23 16.29 -0.93 3.64
N GLY A 24 15.27 -1.80 3.49
CA GLY A 24 15.41 -3.14 2.90
C GLY A 24 15.21 -3.22 1.38
N GLY A 25 15.04 -2.10 0.68
CA GLY A 25 14.81 -2.08 -0.77
C GLY A 25 13.78 -1.05 -1.20
N ARG A 26 13.26 -1.18 -2.42
CA ARG A 26 12.29 -0.22 -2.98
C ARG A 26 10.97 -0.89 -3.34
N LEU A 27 9.88 -0.42 -2.75
CA LEU A 27 8.53 -0.74 -3.22
C LEU A 27 8.23 0.08 -4.47
N ARG A 28 7.68 -0.56 -5.50
CA ARG A 28 7.33 0.10 -6.76
C ARG A 28 5.91 0.63 -6.69
N LYS A 29 5.63 1.77 -7.34
CA LYS A 29 4.26 2.22 -7.56
C LYS A 29 3.44 1.14 -8.29
N GLY A 30 2.15 1.06 -8.01
CA GLY A 30 1.26 0.03 -8.58
C GLY A 30 1.34 -1.32 -7.88
N LEU A 31 2.15 -1.46 -6.82
CA LEU A 31 2.22 -2.66 -6.00
C LEU A 31 1.03 -2.73 -5.04
N VAL A 32 0.32 -3.86 -4.99
CA VAL A 32 -0.65 -4.14 -3.93
C VAL A 32 0.10 -4.41 -2.63
N LEU A 33 -0.16 -3.61 -1.59
CA LEU A 33 0.52 -3.73 -0.31
C LEU A 33 0.05 -4.97 0.44
N THR A 34 1.00 -5.81 0.81
CA THR A 34 0.76 -6.97 1.69
C THR A 34 1.04 -6.59 3.16
N ALA A 35 0.63 -7.44 4.10
CA ALA A 35 0.99 -7.31 5.52
C ALA A 35 2.51 -7.12 5.73
N GLU A 36 3.33 -7.82 4.94
CA GLU A 36 4.79 -7.72 5.02
C GLU A 36 5.29 -6.35 4.53
N ASP A 37 4.73 -5.84 3.43
CA ASP A 37 5.10 -4.51 2.92
C ASP A 37 4.69 -3.42 3.89
N VAL A 38 3.48 -3.50 4.48
CA VAL A 38 3.02 -2.59 5.52
C VAL A 38 3.98 -2.60 6.72
N GLY A 39 4.43 -3.79 7.13
CA GLY A 39 5.45 -3.93 8.18
C GLY A 39 6.78 -3.26 7.84
N ARG A 40 7.25 -3.37 6.60
CA ARG A 40 8.47 -2.68 6.13
C ARG A 40 8.30 -1.16 6.12
N ILE A 41 7.12 -0.67 5.73
CA ILE A 41 6.80 0.76 5.74
C ILE A 41 6.75 1.28 7.19
N ALA A 42 6.16 0.53 8.11
CA ALA A 42 6.13 0.84 9.53
C ALA A 42 7.55 0.86 10.13
N ALA A 43 8.40 -0.10 9.75
CA ALA A 43 9.80 -0.17 10.18
C ALA A 43 10.61 1.07 9.71
N ALA A 44 10.27 1.65 8.56
CA ALA A 44 10.84 2.90 8.08
C ALA A 44 10.31 4.15 8.83
N GLY A 45 9.48 3.97 9.88
CA GLY A 45 8.97 5.05 10.73
C GLY A 45 7.78 5.82 10.14
N LEU A 46 7.16 5.30 9.08
CA LEU A 46 5.99 5.93 8.46
C LEU A 46 4.70 5.47 9.16
N ALA A 47 3.81 6.40 9.48
CA ALA A 47 2.49 6.09 10.08
C ALA A 47 1.36 6.01 9.04
N SER A 48 1.58 6.59 7.86
CA SER A 48 0.61 6.63 6.77
C SER A 48 1.33 6.57 5.42
N VAL A 49 0.63 6.10 4.40
CA VAL A 49 1.16 5.94 3.05
C VAL A 49 0.09 6.30 2.02
N THR A 50 0.52 6.93 0.93
CA THR A 50 -0.39 7.28 -0.17
C THR A 50 -0.64 6.07 -1.05
N VAL A 51 -1.90 5.67 -1.13
CA VAL A 51 -2.35 4.50 -1.88
C VAL A 51 -3.55 4.84 -2.74
N ALA A 52 -3.83 3.97 -3.70
CA ALA A 52 -5.10 3.86 -4.39
C ALA A 52 -5.87 2.70 -3.76
N ARG A 53 -7.02 3.01 -3.15
CA ARG A 53 -7.97 1.99 -2.70
C ARG A 53 -9.00 1.76 -3.80
N LEU A 54 -9.23 0.49 -4.11
CA LEU A 54 -10.39 0.07 -4.87
C LEU A 54 -11.62 0.14 -3.94
N ASP A 55 -12.79 0.44 -4.48
CA ASP A 55 -14.01 0.52 -3.66
C ASP A 55 -14.38 -0.91 -3.17
N PRO A 56 -14.96 -1.09 -1.97
CA PRO A 56 -15.43 -2.39 -1.50
C PRO A 56 -16.54 -2.90 -2.44
N GLY A 57 -16.15 -3.74 -3.40
CA GLY A 57 -16.94 -4.11 -4.57
C GLY A 57 -16.07 -4.42 -5.79
N ASP A 58 -14.83 -3.95 -5.80
CA ASP A 58 -13.76 -4.42 -6.69
C ASP A 58 -13.23 -5.74 -6.12
N VAL A 59 -14.03 -6.79 -6.23
CA VAL A 59 -13.54 -8.16 -6.15
C VAL A 59 -12.43 -8.27 -7.20
N ALA A 60 -11.25 -8.68 -6.77
CA ALA A 60 -10.27 -9.21 -7.69
C ALA A 60 -10.91 -10.47 -8.31
N GLU A 61 -11.64 -10.30 -9.41
CA GLU A 61 -11.94 -11.38 -10.32
C GLU A 61 -10.60 -11.81 -10.92
N ASP A 62 -9.94 -12.76 -10.28
CA ASP A 62 -9.05 -13.65 -11.00
C ASP A 62 -9.34 -15.09 -10.58
N ALA A 63 -9.55 -15.89 -11.62
CA ALA A 63 -10.22 -17.17 -11.69
C ALA A 63 -9.26 -18.37 -11.57
#